data_AF-A0AAJ4DZU5-F1
#
_entry.id   AF-A0AAJ4DZU5-F1
#
_cell.length_a   1.000
_cell.length_b   1.000
_cell.length_c   1.000
_cell.angle_alpha   90.00
_cell.angle_beta   90.00
_cell.angle_gamma   90.00
#
_symmetry.space_group_name_H-M   'P 1'
#
loop_
_entity.id
_entity.type
_entity.pdbx_description
1 polymer ?
#
loop_
_entity_poly.entity_id
_entity_poly.type
_entity_poly.pdbx_seq_one_letter_code
_entity_poly.pdbx_strand_id
1 'polypeptide(L)'
;MDIIETFSQQKKNRVKYTVLALILWVPALLIQYYKEPIADMFAQSSLFSIYLQLFALLLQAVGMVFIFLTHKNSKCPACTKLAGSGWKIEECKSCGQKLT
;
A
#
# COMPACT_ATOMS: atom_id res chain seq x y z
N MET A 1 -22.34 -1.77 -16.14
CA MET A 1 -20.95 -1.29 -16.33
C MET A 1 -20.17 -2.40 -16.99
N ASP A 2 -19.38 -2.06 -18.00
CA ASP A 2 -18.52 -3.03 -18.70
C ASP A 2 -17.41 -3.52 -17.74
N ILE A 3 -17.00 -4.79 -17.90
CA ILE A 3 -15.92 -5.41 -17.12
C ILE A 3 -14.61 -4.66 -17.34
N ILE A 4 -14.39 -4.19 -18.56
CA ILE A 4 -13.21 -3.40 -18.96
C ILE A 4 -13.21 -2.04 -18.25
N GLU A 5 -14.36 -1.35 -18.23
CA GLU A 5 -14.49 -0.05 -17.56
C GLU A 5 -14.27 -0.17 -16.05
N THR A 6 -14.85 -1.20 -15.44
CA THR A 6 -14.68 -1.50 -14.01
C THR A 6 -13.22 -1.78 -13.68
N PHE A 7 -12.53 -2.59 -14.50
CA PHE A 7 -11.12 -2.91 -14.29
C PHE A 7 -10.21 -1.71 -14.55
N SER A 8 -10.53 -0.86 -15.52
CA SER A 8 -9.81 0.40 -15.78
C SER A 8 -9.86 1.34 -14.56
N GLN A 9 -11.03 1.47 -13.93
CA GLN A 9 -11.19 2.26 -12.71
C GLN A 9 -10.44 1.63 -11.52
N GLN A 10 -10.53 0.31 -11.36
CA GLN A 10 -9.78 -0.43 -10.33
C GLN A 10 -8.26 -0.26 -10.52
N LYS A 11 -7.77 -0.28 -11.76
CA LYS A 11 -6.35 -0.06 -12.09
C LYS A 11 -5.87 1.32 -11.65
N LYS A 12 -6.64 2.38 -11.92
CA LYS A 12 -6.33 3.75 -11.45
C LYS A 12 -6.29 3.82 -9.92
N ASN A 13 -7.29 3.23 -9.26
CA ASN A 13 -7.37 3.18 -7.80
C ASN A 13 -6.22 2.39 -7.18
N ARG A 14 -5.82 1.27 -7.79
CA ARG A 14 -4.67 0.47 -7.37
C ARG A 14 -3.40 1.30 -7.36
N VAL A 15 -3.13 2.08 -8.42
CA VAL A 15 -1.96 2.98 -8.47
C VAL A 15 -2.04 4.01 -7.33
N LYS A 16 -3.18 4.70 -7.18
CA LYS A 16 -3.38 5.71 -6.14
C LYS A 16 -3.14 5.14 -4.74
N TYR A 17 -3.72 3.99 -4.42
CA TYR A 17 -3.55 3.37 -3.11
C TYR A 17 -2.15 2.79 -2.90
N THR A 18 -1.48 2.30 -3.95
CA THR A 18 -0.07 1.87 -3.84
C THR A 18 0.82 3.06 -3.48
N VAL A 19 0.63 4.20 -4.14
CA VAL A 19 1.40 5.43 -3.85
C VAL A 19 1.14 5.90 -2.42
N LEU A 20 -0.12 5.93 -1.98
CA LEU A 20 -0.46 6.32 -0.59
C LEU A 20 0.12 5.34 0.44
N ALA A 21 0.11 4.04 0.16
CA ALA A 21 0.74 3.05 1.02
C ALA A 21 2.25 3.31 1.15
N LEU A 22 2.94 3.57 0.03
CA LEU A 22 4.38 3.86 0.03
C LEU A 22 4.72 5.16 0.79
N ILE A 23 3.94 6.22 0.60
CA ILE A 23 4.14 7.50 1.30
C ILE A 23 4.03 7.34 2.82
N LEU A 24 3.20 6.41 3.31
CA LEU A 24 3.05 6.16 4.74
C LEU A 24 4.08 5.16 5.27
N TRP A 25 4.37 4.09 4.52
CA TRP A 25 5.27 3.04 4.96
C TRP A 25 6.74 3.43 4.91
N VAL A 26 7.19 4.15 3.89
CA VAL A 26 8.61 4.51 3.74
C VAL A 26 9.08 5.37 4.93
N PRO A 27 8.40 6.46 5.32
CA PRO A 27 8.77 7.22 6.51
C PRO A 27 8.68 6.39 7.80
N ALA A 28 7.68 5.52 7.94
CA ALA A 28 7.56 4.68 9.12
C ALA A 28 8.74 3.71 9.27
N LEU A 29 9.19 3.11 8.17
CA LEU A 29 10.38 2.25 8.14
C LEU A 29 11.66 3.04 8.43
N LEU A 30 11.78 4.25 7.88
CA LEU A 30 12.91 5.14 8.17
C LEU A 30 12.97 5.51 9.65
N ILE A 31 11.84 5.85 10.26
CA ILE A 31 11.78 6.14 11.71
C ILE A 31 12.23 4.93 12.52
N GLN A 32 11.76 3.72 12.17
CA GLN A 32 12.17 2.49 12.88
C GLN A 32 13.65 2.17 12.71
N TYR A 33 14.20 2.40 11.52
CA TYR A 33 15.62 2.16 11.22
C TYR A 33 16.55 3.16 11.92
N TYR A 34 16.19 4.44 11.92
CA TYR A 34 17.00 5.51 12.49
C TYR A 34 16.63 5.87 13.94
N LYS A 35 15.78 5.09 14.62
CA LYS A 35 15.29 5.43 15.97
C LYS A 35 16.42 5.64 16.99
N GLU A 36 17.43 4.76 16.99
CA GLU A 36 18.57 4.78 17.92
C GLU A 36 19.48 5.99 17.62
N PRO A 37 20.00 6.18 16.39
CA PRO A 37 20.86 7.33 16.10
C PRO A 37 20.14 8.67 16.25
N ILE A 38 18.83 8.74 16.00
CA ILE A 38 18.04 9.96 16.26
C ILE A 38 17.94 10.22 17.76
N ALA A 39 17.64 9.20 18.58
CA ALA A 39 17.56 9.36 20.03
C ALA A 39 18.90 9.84 20.64
N ASP A 40 20.01 9.29 20.17
CA ASP A 40 21.36 9.65 20.62
C ASP A 40 21.75 11.07 20.18
N MET A 41 21.41 11.47 18.95
CA MET A 41 21.78 12.78 18.40
C MET A 41 21.04 13.95 19.05
N PHE A 42 19.82 13.71 19.53
CA PHE A 42 19.00 14.75 20.19
C PHE A 42 19.12 14.75 21.72
N ALA A 43 19.94 13.87 22.32
CA ALA A 43 20.08 13.72 23.78
C ALA A 43 18.72 13.68 24.51
N GLN A 44 17.70 13.12 23.86
CA GLN A 44 16.31 13.24 24.28
C GLN A 44 15.87 12.03 25.11
N SER A 45 15.14 12.33 26.18
CA SER A 45 14.57 11.37 27.14
C SER A 45 13.80 10.21 26.49
N SER A 46 13.71 9.08 27.19
CA SER A 46 12.98 7.87 26.79
C SER A 46 11.57 8.11 26.24
N LEU A 47 10.89 9.17 26.68
CA LEU A 47 9.56 9.56 26.22
C LEU A 47 9.51 9.93 24.73
N PHE A 48 10.52 10.63 24.21
CA PHE A 48 10.54 11.02 22.78
C PHE A 48 10.65 9.81 21.85
N SER A 49 11.47 8.82 22.23
CA SER A 49 11.59 7.55 21.51
C SER A 49 10.26 6.79 21.46
N ILE A 50 9.49 6.81 22.55
CA ILE A 50 8.15 6.20 22.62
C ILE A 50 7.18 6.89 21.66
N TYR A 51 7.15 8.23 21.62
CA TYR A 51 6.27 8.97 20.71
C TYR A 51 6.63 8.72 19.24
N LEU A 52 7.91 8.68 18.88
CA LEU A 52 8.35 8.33 17.53
C LEU A 52 7.92 6.92 17.12
N GLN A 53 8.03 5.94 18.03
CA GLN A 53 7.57 4.58 17.76
C GLN A 53 6.06 4.50 17.58
N LEU A 54 5.28 5.19 18.43
CA LEU A 54 3.82 5.26 18.29
C LEU A 54 3.42 5.90 16.95
N PHE A 55 4.10 6.96 16.55
CA PHE A 55 3.86 7.62 15.27
C PHE A 55 4.18 6.70 14.09
N ALA A 56 5.32 5.99 14.12
CA ALA A 56 5.65 5.01 13.09
C ALA A 56 4.63 3.86 13.01
N LEU A 57 4.14 3.40 14.16
CA LEU A 57 3.12 2.35 14.23
C LEU A 57 1.77 2.82 13.66
N LEU A 58 1.37 4.06 13.95
CA LEU A 58 0.20 4.69 13.35
C LEU A 58 0.33 4.78 11.82
N LEU A 59 1.48 5.23 11.31
CA LEU A 59 1.74 5.28 9.87
C LEU A 59 1.67 3.89 9.22
N GLN A 60 2.23 2.87 9.86
CA GLN A 60 2.16 1.47 9.39
C GLN A 60 0.72 0.95 9.37
N ALA A 61 -0.05 1.22 10.43
CA ALA A 61 -1.44 0.80 10.54
C ALA A 61 -2.32 1.44 9.45
N VAL A 62 -2.18 2.76 9.24
CA VAL A 62 -2.90 3.46 8.15
C VAL A 62 -2.42 2.97 6.79
N GLY A 63 -1.11 2.77 6.61
CA GLY A 63 -0.55 2.21 5.38
C GLY A 63 -1.09 0.81 5.05
N MET A 64 -1.30 -0.04 6.06
CA MET A 64 -1.92 -1.37 5.89
C MET A 64 -3.33 -1.29 5.30
N VAL A 65 -4.12 -0.26 5.65
CA VAL A 65 -5.43 -0.03 5.03
C VAL A 65 -5.28 0.20 3.52
N PHE A 66 -4.29 0.99 3.10
CA PHE A 66 -4.04 1.25 1.68
C PHE A 66 -3.45 0.04 0.95
N ILE A 67 -2.65 -0.78 1.62
CA ILE A 67 -2.20 -2.08 1.07
C ILE A 67 -3.40 -2.99 0.83
N PHE A 68 -4.34 -3.07 1.78
CA PHE A 68 -5.57 -3.84 1.62
C PHE A 68 -6.45 -3.32 0.47
N LEU A 69 -6.62 -2.00 0.36
CA LEU A 69 -7.37 -1.39 -0.74
C LEU A 69 -6.68 -1.65 -2.09
N THR A 70 -5.35 -1.61 -2.14
CA THR A 70 -4.56 -1.98 -3.32
C THR A 70 -4.83 -3.43 -3.72
N HIS A 71 -4.83 -4.35 -2.75
CA HIS A 71 -5.15 -5.76 -2.99
C HIS A 71 -6.57 -5.95 -3.52
N LYS A 72 -7.57 -5.28 -2.92
CA LYS A 72 -8.97 -5.32 -3.38
C LYS A 72 -9.12 -4.85 -4.83
N ASN A 73 -8.42 -3.78 -5.20
CA ASN A 73 -8.41 -3.22 -6.56
C ASN A 73 -7.48 -3.97 -7.55
N SER A 74 -6.80 -5.04 -7.10
CA SER A 74 -6.00 -5.91 -7.97
C SER A 74 -6.75 -7.17 -8.41
N LYS A 75 -7.96 -7.38 -7.89
CA LYS A 75 -8.81 -8.52 -8.21
C LYS A 75 -9.53 -8.29 -9.54
N CYS A 76 -9.72 -9.36 -10.30
CA CYS A 76 -10.53 -9.36 -11.49
C CYS A 76 -12.02 -9.21 -11.11
N PRO A 77 -12.79 -8.30 -11.74
CA PRO A 77 -14.21 -8.13 -11.43
C PRO A 77 -15.06 -9.35 -11.79
N ALA A 78 -14.62 -10.20 -12.72
CA ALA A 78 -15.38 -11.38 -13.15
C ALA A 78 -15.20 -12.59 -12.23
N CYS A 79 -13.97 -12.91 -11.84
CA CYS A 79 -13.67 -14.11 -11.04
C CYS A 79 -13.25 -13.83 -9.60
N THR A 80 -13.10 -12.56 -9.21
CA THR A 80 -12.66 -12.08 -7.88
C THR A 80 -11.25 -12.54 -7.44
N LYS A 81 -10.57 -13.36 -8.25
CA LYS A 81 -9.16 -13.74 -8.07
C LYS A 81 -8.25 -12.62 -8.54
N LEU A 82 -6.97 -12.68 -8.19
CA LEU A 82 -5.99 -11.71 -8.68
C LEU A 82 -5.93 -11.73 -10.20
N ALA A 83 -6.03 -10.54 -10.81
CA ALA A 83 -6.04 -10.42 -12.27
C ALA A 83 -4.67 -10.79 -12.88
N GLY A 84 -3.59 -10.51 -12.16
CA GLY A 84 -2.23 -10.83 -12.55
C GLY A 84 -1.20 -10.09 -11.69
N SER A 85 0.07 -10.25 -12.04
CA SER A 85 1.21 -9.52 -11.47
C SER A 85 1.60 -8.34 -12.39
N GLY A 86 2.01 -7.21 -11.80
CA GLY A 86 2.45 -6.03 -12.55
C GLY A 86 1.33 -5.01 -12.87
N TRP A 87 1.67 -4.03 -13.71
CA TRP A 87 0.85 -2.85 -14.04
C TRP A 87 0.13 -2.93 -15.38
N LYS A 88 0.61 -3.76 -16.31
CA LYS A 88 0.02 -3.96 -17.63
C LYS A 88 -0.66 -5.34 -17.66
N ILE A 89 -1.95 -5.36 -17.34
CA ILE A 89 -2.77 -6.58 -17.32
C ILE A 89 -3.86 -6.37 -18.38
N GLU A 90 -3.72 -7.06 -19.51
CA GLU A 90 -4.70 -7.04 -20.62
C GLU A 90 -5.70 -8.19 -20.47
N GLU A 91 -5.28 -9.30 -19.85
CA GLU A 91 -6.10 -10.49 -19.62
C GLU A 91 -5.94 -11.01 -18.19
N CYS A 92 -7.02 -11.52 -17.61
CA CYS A 92 -6.98 -12.15 -16.30
C CYS A 92 -6.30 -13.51 -16.35
N LYS A 93 -5.16 -13.68 -15.66
CA LYS A 93 -4.46 -14.98 -15.56
C LYS A 93 -5.28 -16.11 -14.94
N SER A 94 -6.33 -15.78 -14.18
CA SER A 94 -7.14 -16.77 -13.46
C SER A 94 -8.34 -17.28 -14.26
N CYS A 95 -8.95 -16.44 -15.10
CA CYS A 95 -10.19 -16.79 -15.83
C CYS A 95 -10.12 -16.52 -17.34
N GLY A 96 -8.99 -16.04 -17.86
CA GLY A 96 -8.78 -15.78 -19.29
C GLY A 96 -9.61 -14.61 -19.86
N GLN A 97 -10.24 -13.83 -19.00
CA GLN A 97 -11.11 -12.74 -19.45
C GLN A 97 -10.29 -11.52 -19.85
N LYS A 98 -10.62 -10.93 -21.00
CA LYS A 98 -10.05 -9.66 -21.43
C LYS A 98 -10.50 -8.53 -20.51
N LEU A 99 -9.54 -7.73 -20.08
CA LEU A 99 -9.69 -6.66 -19.09
C LEU A 99 -9.28 -5.29 -19.65
N THR A 100 -8.69 -5.26 -20.85
CA THR A 100 -8.32 -4.06 -21.60
C THR A 100 -8.56 -4.30 -23.09
#